data_AF-A0A358PBH3-F1
#
_entry.id   AF-A0A358PBH3-F1
#
_cell.length_a   1.000
_cell.length_b   1.000
_cell.length_c   1.000
_cell.angle_alpha   90.00
_cell.angle_beta   90.00
_cell.angle_gamma   90.00
#
_symmetry.space_group_name_H-M   'P 1'
#
loop_
_entity.id
_entity.type
_entity.pdbx_description
1 polymer ?
#
loop_
_entity_poly.entity_id
_entity_poly.type
_entity_poly.pdbx_seq_one_letter_code
_entity_poly.pdbx_strand_id
1 'polypeptide(L)' 'HSLSSRKIQLGSAITQGLGAGSKPEVGRLAAEESLQDVMAELADCNMVFITAGMGG' A
#
# COMPACT_ATOMS: atom_id res chain seq x y z
N HIS A 1 -3.14 14.73 -0.38
CA HIS A 1 -3.30 14.31 1.03
C HIS A 1 -4.63 13.59 1.20
N SER A 2 -4.63 12.37 1.75
CA SER A 2 -5.86 11.60 2.00
C SER A 2 -6.58 12.11 3.26
N LEU A 3 -7.92 12.19 3.19
CA LEU A 3 -8.81 12.52 4.31
C LEU A 3 -9.05 11.33 5.25
N SER A 4 -8.51 10.15 4.95
CA SER A 4 -8.63 8.96 5.79
C SER A 4 -7.95 9.16 7.15
N SER A 5 -8.60 8.68 8.21
CA SER A 5 -8.05 8.63 9.57
C SER A 5 -6.91 7.62 9.70
N ARG A 6 -6.92 6.56 8.90
CA ARG A 6 -5.90 5.50 8.88
C ARG A 6 -5.14 5.51 7.55
N LYS A 7 -3.81 5.51 7.62
CA LYS A 7 -2.90 5.62 6.47
C LYS A 7 -1.69 4.72 6.72
N ILE A 8 -1.38 3.88 5.74
CA ILE A 8 -0.20 3.02 5.73
C ILE A 8 0.66 3.45 4.54
N GLN A 9 1.93 3.75 4.80
CA GLN A 9 2.91 4.03 3.75
C GLN A 9 3.55 2.71 3.31
N LEU A 10 3.33 2.32 2.05
CA LEU A 10 3.93 1.11 1.49
C LEU A 10 5.36 1.37 1.01
N GLY A 11 6.20 0.34 1.10
CA GLY A 11 7.54 0.31 0.51
C GLY A 11 8.46 1.42 0.99
N SER A 12 8.48 1.69 2.30
CA SER A 12 9.31 2.77 2.86
C SER A 12 10.79 2.49 2.63
N ALA A 13 11.22 1.22 2.71
CA ALA A 13 12.60 0.84 2.41
C ALA A 13 12.90 0.87 0.90
N ILE A 14 11.95 0.43 0.07
CA ILE A 14 12.15 0.31 -1.39
C ILE A 14 12.08 1.67 -2.11
N THR A 15 11.06 2.46 -1.79
CA THR A 15 10.73 3.69 -2.54
C THR A 15 11.22 4.96 -1.85
N GLN A 16 11.62 4.86 -0.57
CA GLN A 16 11.98 6.01 0.26
C GLN A 16 10.89 7.11 0.28
N GLY A 17 9.62 6.72 0.09
CA GLY A 17 8.50 7.66 0.04
C GLY A 17 8.32 8.40 -1.29
N LEU A 18 9.09 8.06 -2.33
CA LEU A 18 9.02 8.70 -3.65
C LEU A 18 7.99 8.05 -4.59
N GLY A 19 7.45 6.88 -4.20
CA GLY A 19 6.49 6.11 -4.99
C GLY A 19 7.14 5.11 -5.95
N ALA A 20 6.30 4.37 -6.69
CA ALA A 20 6.74 3.27 -7.55
C ALA A 20 7.34 3.73 -8.90
N GLY A 21 6.97 4.91 -9.39
CA GLY A 21 7.53 5.49 -10.62
C GLY A 21 7.10 4.79 -11.91
N SER A 22 5.80 4.48 -12.06
CA SER A 22 5.24 3.79 -13.24
C SER A 22 5.79 2.38 -13.48
N LYS A 23 6.25 1.75 -12.39
CA LYS A 23 6.86 0.42 -12.37
C LYS A 23 6.01 -0.50 -11.48
N PRO A 24 5.10 -1.29 -12.07
CA PRO A 24 4.23 -2.19 -11.31
C PRO A 24 5.00 -3.16 -10.40
N GLU A 25 6.19 -3.59 -10.82
CA GLU A 25 7.04 -4.49 -10.04
C GLU A 25 7.53 -3.84 -8.73
N VAL A 26 7.81 -2.54 -8.75
CA VAL A 26 8.21 -1.78 -7.56
C VAL A 26 7.02 -1.64 -6.61
N GLY A 27 5.83 -1.35 -7.16
CA GLY A 27 4.58 -1.29 -6.38
C GLY A 27 4.26 -2.62 -5.70
N ARG A 28 4.46 -3.74 -6.41
CA ARG A 28 4.28 -5.09 -5.84
C ARG A 28 5.23 -5.35 -4.68
N LEU A 29 6.54 -5.11 -4.87
CA LEU A 29 7.54 -5.33 -3.81
C LEU A 29 7.27 -4.43 -2.60
N ALA A 30 6.86 -3.18 -2.82
CA ALA A 30 6.45 -2.26 -1.77
C ALA A 30 5.24 -2.76 -0.96
N ALA A 31 4.26 -3.38 -1.61
CA ALA A 31 3.10 -3.98 -0.94
C ALA A 31 3.47 -5.25 -0.18
N GLU A 32 4.36 -6.09 -0.72
CA GLU A 32 4.88 -7.29 -0.05
C GLU A 32 5.70 -6.94 1.20
N GLU A 33 6.54 -5.91 1.13
CA GLU A 33 7.31 -5.38 2.28
C GLU A 33 6.38 -5.00 3.45
N SER A 34 5.28 -4.30 3.16
CA SER A 34 4.35 -3.77 4.16
C SER A 34 3.16 -4.69 4.42
N LEU A 35 3.20 -5.96 3.97
CA LEU A 35 2.07 -6.89 4.07
C LEU A 35 1.63 -7.13 5.52
N GLN A 36 2.58 -7.23 6.46
CA GLN A 36 2.26 -7.44 7.88
C GLN A 36 1.46 -6.27 8.46
N ASP A 37 1.82 -5.03 8.14
CA ASP A 37 1.13 -3.83 8.61
C ASP A 37 -0.30 -3.77 8.04
N VAL A 38 -0.44 -4.07 6.75
CA VAL A 38 -1.77 -4.13 6.10
C VAL A 38 -2.63 -5.22 6.73
N MET A 39 -2.08 -6.40 7.00
CA MET A 39 -2.84 -7.50 7.62
C MET A 39 -3.25 -7.20 9.06
N ALA A 40 -2.39 -6.55 9.84
CA ALA A 40 -2.73 -6.11 11.19
C ALA A 40 -3.89 -5.09 11.19
N GLU A 41 -3.88 -4.17 10.22
CA GLU A 41 -4.92 -3.16 10.05
C GLU A 41 -6.27 -3.77 9.63
N LEU A 42 -6.24 -4.84 8.84
CA LEU A 42 -7.43 -5.54 8.35
C LEU A 42 -7.96 -6.63 9.30
N ALA A 43 -7.30 -6.89 10.43
CA ALA A 43 -7.59 -8.04 11.30
C ALA A 43 -9.05 -8.13 11.76
N ASP A 44 -9.69 -6.98 12.00
CA ASP A 44 -11.09 -6.89 12.47
C ASP A 44 -12.10 -6.67 11.32
N CYS A 45 -11.66 -6.66 10.06
CA CYS A 45 -12.52 -6.41 8.91
C CYS A 45 -13.15 -7.71 8.40
N ASN A 46 -14.49 -7.78 8.39
CA ASN A 46 -15.20 -8.90 7.77
C ASN A 46 -15.24 -8.82 6.23
N MET A 47 -15.13 -7.61 5.68
CA MET A 47 -15.18 -7.34 4.24
C MET A 47 -14.31 -6.14 3.90
N VAL A 48 -13.55 -6.25 2.82
CA VAL A 48 -12.61 -5.22 2.35
C VAL A 48 -12.86 -4.94 0.88
N PHE A 49 -12.94 -3.67 0.51
CA PHE A 49 -13.01 -3.22 -0.87
C PHE A 49 -11.68 -2.55 -1.25
N ILE A 50 -11.12 -2.96 -2.38
CA ILE A 50 -9.87 -2.39 -2.91
C ILE A 50 -10.23 -1.53 -4.12
N THR A 51 -9.82 -0.27 -4.09
CA THR A 51 -9.92 0.64 -5.22
C THR A 51 -8.54 1.13 -5.61
N ALA A 52 -8.21 1.02 -6.90
CA ALA A 52 -6.95 1.46 -7.46
C ALA A 52 -7.17 1.89 -8.91
N GLY A 53 -6.44 2.92 -9.34
CA GLY A 53 -6.31 3.26 -10.76
C GLY A 53 -5.26 2.38 -11.40
N MET A 54 -5.61 1.65 -12.46
CA MET A 54 -4.67 0.81 -13.20
C MET A 54 -3.76 1.67 -14.11
N GLY A 55 -2.51 1.23 -14.31
CA GLY A 55 -1.57 1.80 -15.29
C GLY A 55 -0.36 2.54 -14.71
N GLY A 56 -0.32 2.77 -13.40
CA GLY A 56 0.86 3.26 -12.68
C GLY A 56 1.81 2.15 -12.24
#